data_AF-A0A1H4KHR9-F1
#
_entry.id   AF-A0A1H4KHR9-F1
#
_cell.length_a   1.000
_cell.length_b   1.000
_cell.length_c   1.000
_cell.angle_alpha   90.00
_cell.angle_beta   90.00
_cell.angle_gamma   90.00
#
_symmetry.space_group_name_H-M   'P 1'
#
loop_
_entity.id
_entity.type
_entity.pdbx_description
1 polymer ?
#
loop_
_entity_poly.entity_id
_entity_poly.type
_entity_poly.pdbx_seq_one_letter_code
_entity_poly.pdbx_strand_id
1 'polypeptide(L)' 'MGTTGHLRHDAAIPFTVGVCEAGHLYVRNDESGASAHLPMSTTADLDTLANALCDVIGDLL' A
#
# COMPACT_ATOMS: atom_id res chain seq x y z
N MET A 1 8.22 10.51 -12.08
CA MET A 1 8.97 9.55 -11.24
C MET A 1 8.24 9.47 -9.91
N GLY A 2 7.50 8.38 -9.66
CA GLY A 2 6.85 8.16 -8.37
C GLY A 2 7.86 7.64 -7.35
N THR A 3 7.73 8.05 -6.10
CA THR A 3 8.44 7.43 -4.99
C THR A 3 7.64 6.22 -4.51
N THR A 4 8.30 5.07 -4.37
CA THR A 4 7.71 3.86 -3.80
C THR A 4 8.38 3.53 -2.47
N GLY A 5 7.60 3.04 -1.52
CA GLY A 5 8.07 2.38 -0.30
C GLY A 5 7.91 0.87 -0.43
N HIS A 6 8.77 0.13 0.25
CA HIS A 6 8.68 -1.33 0.29
C HIS A 6 8.50 -1.78 1.73
N LEU A 7 7.62 -2.75 1.94
CA LEU A 7 7.37 -3.36 3.23
C LEU A 7 7.25 -4.87 3.07
N ARG A 8 7.37 -5.58 4.18
CA ARG A 8 7.31 -7.04 4.20
C ARG A 8 6.37 -7.47 5.31
N HIS A 9 5.39 -8.30 4.96
CA HIS A 9 4.50 -8.92 5.93
C HIS A 9 5.27 -9.99 6.75
N ASP A 10 4.75 -10.37 7.91
CA ASP A 10 5.41 -11.32 8.81
C ASP A 10 5.65 -12.71 8.18
N ALA A 11 4.74 -13.13 7.29
CA ALA A 11 4.82 -14.31 6.44
C ALA A 11 5.87 -14.20 5.31
N ALA A 12 6.72 -13.16 5.36
CA ALA A 12 7.78 -12.88 4.42
C ALA A 12 7.31 -12.48 3.01
N ILE A 13 6.02 -12.16 2.83
CA ILE A 13 5.44 -11.67 1.57
C ILE A 13 5.85 -10.21 1.34
N PRO A 14 6.50 -9.88 0.20
CA PRO A 14 6.89 -8.52 -0.16
C PRO A 14 5.72 -7.69 -0.70
N PHE A 15 5.66 -6.43 -0.28
CA PHE A 15 4.69 -5.46 -0.76
C PHE A 15 5.37 -4.15 -1.19
N THR A 16 4.81 -3.54 -2.22
CA THR A 16 5.16 -2.19 -2.67
C THR A 16 4.02 -1.24 -2.38
N VAL A 17 4.32 -0.12 -1.72
CA VAL A 17 3.43 1.03 -1.55
C VAL A 17 3.88 2.12 -2.49
N GLY A 18 2.95 2.72 -3.24
CA GLY A 18 3.29 3.78 -4.17
C GLY A 18 2.17 4.77 -4.37
N VAL A 19 2.46 5.79 -5.19
CA VAL A 19 1.48 6.76 -5.67
C VAL A 19 1.37 6.60 -7.18
N CYS A 20 0.16 6.45 -7.71
CA CYS A 20 -0.05 6.38 -9.15
C CYS A 20 -0.07 7.79 -9.78
N GLU A 21 -0.08 7.89 -11.12
CA GLU A 21 -0.09 9.17 -11.84
C GLU A 21 -1.32 10.04 -11.50
N ALA A 22 -2.44 9.43 -11.06
CA ALA A 22 -3.62 10.15 -10.57
C ALA A 22 -3.49 10.68 -9.14
N GLY A 23 -2.35 10.46 -8.46
CA GLY A 23 -2.09 10.91 -7.10
C GLY A 23 -2.66 9.99 -6.01
N HIS A 24 -3.22 8.83 -6.36
CA HIS A 24 -3.78 7.89 -5.39
C HIS A 24 -2.71 6.96 -4.85
N LEU A 25 -2.74 6.72 -3.55
CA LEU A 25 -1.93 5.69 -2.91
C LEU A 25 -2.42 4.30 -3.35
N TYR A 26 -1.49 3.37 -3.50
CA TYR A 26 -1.78 1.96 -3.74
C TYR A 26 -0.82 1.06 -2.98
N VAL A 27 -1.27 -0.16 -2.70
CA VAL A 27 -0.47 -1.29 -2.23
C VAL A 27 -0.51 -2.38 -3.30
N ARG A 28 0.63 -3.01 -3.55
CA ARG A 28 0.74 -4.21 -4.40
C ARG A 28 1.43 -5.32 -3.62
N ASN A 29 0.83 -6.50 -3.62
CA ASN A 29 1.50 -7.75 -3.25
C ASN A 29 2.43 -8.14 -4.41
N ASP A 30 3.73 -8.16 -4.17
CA ASP A 30 4.73 -8.38 -5.22
C ASP A 30 4.88 -9.87 -5.60
N GLU A 31 4.36 -10.80 -4.80
CA GLU A 31 4.31 -12.23 -5.13
C GLU A 31 3.14 -12.59 -6.03
N SER A 32 1.93 -12.12 -5.69
CA SER A 32 0.72 -12.43 -6.45
C SER A 32 0.44 -11.45 -7.59
N GLY A 33 1.02 -10.24 -7.52
CA GLY A 33 0.72 -9.13 -8.43
C GLY A 33 -0.61 -8.43 -8.12
N ALA A 34 -1.36 -8.87 -7.10
CA ALA A 34 -2.59 -8.22 -6.69
C ALA A 34 -2.30 -6.81 -6.14
N SER A 35 -3.19 -5.86 -6.41
CA SER A 35 -3.05 -4.49 -5.93
C SER A 35 -4.39 -3.86 -5.59
N ALA A 36 -4.36 -2.90 -4.67
CA ALA A 36 -5.52 -2.14 -4.23
C ALA A 36 -5.14 -0.69 -3.97
N HIS A 37 -6.09 0.21 -4.20
CA HIS A 37 -5.96 1.61 -3.84
C HIS A 37 -6.34 1.82 -2.38
N LEU A 38 -5.61 2.69 -1.69
CA LEU A 38 -6.03 3.11 -0.36
C LEU A 38 -7.17 4.12 -0.48
N PRO A 39 -8.18 4.06 0.40
CA PRO A 39 -9.35 4.94 0.34
C PRO A 39 -9.07 6.36 0.89
N MET A 40 -7.88 6.91 0.63
CA MET A 40 -7.45 8.21 1.15
C MET A 40 -6.32 8.83 0.32
N SER A 41 -6.03 10.11 0.56
CA SER A 41 -4.95 10.85 -0.11
C SER A 41 -3.62 10.76 0.65
N THR A 42 -2.54 11.18 -0.03
CA THR A 42 -1.19 11.33 0.54
C THR A 42 -1.08 12.37 1.66
N THR A 43 -2.14 13.15 1.90
CA THR A 43 -2.19 14.19 2.94
C THR A 43 -2.94 13.75 4.19
N ALA A 44 -3.39 12.48 4.25
CA ALA A 44 -3.98 11.92 5.46
C ALA A 44 -2.97 11.92 6.62
N ASP A 45 -3.47 11.96 7.85
CA ASP A 45 -2.61 11.79 9.02
C ASP A 45 -2.00 10.39 9.05
N LEU A 46 -0.89 10.25 9.78
CA LEU A 46 -0.08 9.04 9.77
C LEU A 46 -0.82 7.83 10.37
N ASP A 47 -1.66 8.04 11.39
CA ASP A 47 -2.38 6.96 12.06
C ASP A 47 -3.49 6.41 11.13
N THR A 48 -4.24 7.29 10.48
CA THR A 48 -5.20 6.91 9.43
C THR A 48 -4.49 6.17 8.30
N LEU A 49 -3.32 6.65 7.87
CA LEU A 49 -2.54 5.99 6.82
C LEU A 49 -2.08 4.59 7.21
N ALA A 50 -1.55 4.45 8.43
CA ALA A 50 -1.07 3.17 8.95
C ALA A 50 -2.22 2.15 9.06
N ASN A 51 -3.37 2.55 9.61
CA ASN A 51 -4.53 1.66 9.74
C ASN A 51 -5.05 1.18 8.38
N ALA A 52 -5.24 2.10 7.43
CA ALA A 52 -5.70 1.73 6.09
C ALA A 52 -4.68 0.86 5.32
N LEU A 53 -3.38 1.06 5.55
CA LEU A 53 -2.34 0.16 5.01
C LEU A 53 -2.50 -1.26 5.57
N CYS A 54 -2.68 -1.41 6.89
CA CYS A 54 -2.89 -2.71 7.51
C CYS A 54 -4.13 -3.42 6.98
N ASP A 55 -5.26 -2.71 6.86
CA ASP A 55 -6.51 -3.27 6.34
C ASP A 55 -6.34 -3.76 4.90
N VAL A 56 -5.76 -2.92 4.03
CA VAL A 56 -5.54 -3.27 2.62
C VAL A 56 -4.52 -4.41 2.47
N ILE A 57 -3.46 -4.44 3.28
CA ILE A 57 -2.52 -5.56 3.27
C ILE A 57 -3.23 -6.85 3.65
N GLY A 58 -4.08 -6.83 4.69
CA GLY A 58 -4.88 -7.97 5.11
C GLY A 58 -5.79 -8.52 4.01
N ASP A 59 -6.38 -7.64 3.20
CA ASP A 59 -7.20 -8.02 2.04
C ASP A 59 -6.38 -8.61 0.87
N LEU A 60 -5.06 -8.35 0.84
CA LEU A 60 -4.14 -8.77 -0.23
C LEU A 60 -3.25 -9.98 0.13
N LEU A 61 -3.41 -10.55 1.33
CA LEU A 61 -2.80 -11.83 1.74
C LEU A 61 -3.52 -13.02 1.11
#